data_AF-A0ABD1XCK1-F1
#
_entry.id   AF-A0ABD1XCK1-F1
#
_cell.length_a   1.000
_cell.length_b   1.000
_cell.length_c   1.000
_cell.angle_alpha   90.00
_cell.angle_beta   90.00
_cell.angle_gamma   90.00
#
_symmetry.space_group_name_H-M   'P 1'
#
loop_
_entity.id
_entity.type
_entity.pdbx_description
1 polymer ?
#
loop_
_entity_poly.entity_id
_entity_poly.type
_entity_poly.pdbx_seq_one_letter_code
_entity_poly.pdbx_strand_id
1 'polypeptide(L)'
;MGGKLCANLQCDQKSIFFVTVIHDSLPTQFNLARRGVIRDSRCKQCGGVESTLHALFWCIATTAVWKQVGWWSLVKPFLLQVDMKGVLIWLVKGRSHLALDMVGWVVWVVWR
;
A
#
# COMPACT_ATOMS: atom_id res chain seq x y z
N MET A 1 2.47 29.14 -6.30
CA MET A 1 2.52 28.82 -4.87
C MET A 1 2.28 27.32 -4.71
N GLY A 2 3.28 26.51 -4.37
CA GLY A 2 3.09 25.06 -4.23
C GLY A 2 4.36 24.20 -4.25
N GLY A 3 5.50 24.71 -3.75
CA GLY A 3 6.80 24.02 -3.95
C GLY A 3 7.74 24.00 -2.74
N LYS A 4 7.24 24.17 -1.51
CA LYS A 4 8.12 24.26 -0.32
C LYS A 4 7.54 23.59 0.93
N LEU A 5 7.28 22.28 0.88
CA LEU A 5 6.99 21.49 2.09
C LEU A 5 8.03 20.41 2.42
N CYS A 6 9.06 20.20 1.58
CA CYS A 6 9.97 19.06 1.75
C CYS A 6 11.46 19.42 1.98
N ALA A 7 11.80 20.68 2.31
CA ALA A 7 13.22 21.06 2.40
C ALA A 7 13.87 20.85 3.78
N ASN A 8 13.12 20.48 4.83
CA ASN A 8 13.67 20.43 6.20
C ASN A 8 13.06 19.36 7.12
N LEU A 9 12.25 18.43 6.59
CA LEU A 9 11.86 17.24 7.33
C LEU A 9 12.75 16.11 6.83
N GLN A 10 13.61 15.60 7.70
CA GLN A 10 14.25 14.30 7.53
C GLN A 10 13.15 13.23 7.66
N CYS A 11 12.27 13.19 6.67
CA CYS A 11 11.12 12.31 6.59
C CYS A 11 11.70 10.92 6.32
N ASP A 12 11.52 10.01 7.27
CA ASP A 12 12.02 8.65 7.11
C ASP A 12 11.38 7.99 5.87
N GLN A 13 12.07 7.01 5.28
CA GLN A 13 11.63 6.40 4.03
C GLN A 13 10.22 5.78 4.14
N LYS A 14 9.86 5.36 5.35
CA LYS A 14 8.53 4.84 5.70
C LYS A 14 7.45 5.91 5.64
N SER A 15 7.70 7.09 6.20
CA SER A 15 6.75 8.20 6.20
C SER A 15 6.47 8.67 4.77
N ILE A 16 7.50 8.76 3.92
CA ILE A 16 7.32 9.04 2.49
C ILE A 16 6.47 7.94 1.84
N PHE A 17 6.75 6.68 2.16
CA PHE A 17 5.97 5.56 1.64
C PHE A 17 4.49 5.65 2.04
N PHE A 18 4.16 5.86 3.31
CA PHE A 18 2.76 5.97 3.72
C PHE A 18 2.05 7.15 3.05
N VAL A 19 2.72 8.29 2.88
CA VAL A 19 2.18 9.42 2.10
C VAL A 19 1.90 8.99 0.65
N THR A 20 2.81 8.25 0.01
CA THR A 20 2.58 7.75 -1.36
C THR A 20 1.46 6.71 -1.44
N VAL A 21 1.27 5.86 -0.42
CA VAL A 21 0.12 4.94 -0.32
C VAL A 21 -1.18 5.74 -0.22
N ILE A 22 -1.22 6.75 0.66
CA ILE A 22 -2.41 7.59 0.90
C ILE A 22 -2.85 8.32 -0.37
N HIS A 23 -1.89 8.83 -1.14
CA HIS A 23 -2.15 9.56 -2.38
C HIS A 23 -2.21 8.66 -3.62
N ASP A 24 -2.31 7.33 -3.46
CA ASP A 24 -2.30 6.35 -4.56
C ASP A 24 -1.21 6.66 -5.60
N SER A 25 -0.01 6.95 -5.09
CA SER A 25 1.11 7.50 -5.85
C SER A 25 2.30 6.56 -5.91
N LEU A 26 2.16 5.35 -5.36
CA LEU A 26 3.15 4.28 -5.50
C LEU A 26 3.41 3.98 -6.99
N PRO A 27 4.67 3.70 -7.40
CA PRO A 27 5.02 3.34 -8.77
C PRO A 27 4.59 1.90 -9.12
N THR A 28 3.32 1.56 -8.92
CA THR A 28 2.72 0.32 -9.41
C THR A 28 2.60 0.36 -10.94
N GLN A 29 2.47 -0.80 -11.61
CA GLN A 29 2.29 -0.80 -13.07
C GLN A 29 1.08 0.04 -13.49
N PHE A 30 -0.02 0.00 -12.72
CA PHE A 30 -1.18 0.84 -13.00
C PHE A 30 -0.85 2.34 -12.95
N ASN A 31 -0.16 2.80 -11.91
CA ASN A 31 0.17 4.22 -11.76
C ASN A 31 1.22 4.68 -12.78
N LEU A 32 2.18 3.83 -13.13
CA LEU A 32 3.15 4.11 -14.18
C LEU A 32 2.47 4.19 -15.56
N ALA A 33 1.52 3.30 -15.85
CA ALA A 33 0.75 3.32 -17.09
C ALA A 33 -0.14 4.57 -17.18
N ARG A 34 -0.82 4.91 -16.07
CA ARG A 34 -1.63 6.13 -15.94
C ARG A 34 -0.82 7.41 -16.18
N ARG A 35 0.47 7.42 -15.81
CA ARG A 35 1.40 8.55 -16.02
C ARG A 35 2.08 8.52 -17.40
N GLY A 36 1.79 7.54 -18.25
CA GLY A 36 2.38 7.41 -19.58
C GLY A 36 3.82 6.90 -19.60
N VAL A 37 4.33 6.38 -18.48
CA VAL A 37 5.71 5.86 -18.37
C VAL A 37 5.82 4.48 -19.02
N ILE A 38 4.79 3.65 -18.87
CA ILE A 38 4.69 2.32 -19.48
C ILE A 38 3.31 2.15 -20.14
N ARG A 39 3.12 1.07 -20.91
CA ARG A 39 1.83 0.76 -21.55
C ARG A 39 1.04 -0.34 -20.84
N ASP A 40 1.73 -1.30 -20.25
CA ASP A 40 1.10 -2.46 -19.60
C ASP A 40 0.95 -2.21 -18.11
N SER A 41 -0.28 -2.28 -17.60
CA SER A 41 -0.62 -2.11 -16.18
C SER A 41 -0.66 -3.44 -15.41
N ARG A 42 -0.33 -4.56 -16.06
CA ARG A 42 -0.42 -5.90 -15.46
C ARG A 42 0.77 -6.21 -14.55
N CYS A 43 0.44 -6.79 -13.41
CA CYS A 43 1.38 -7.33 -12.44
C CYS A 43 2.21 -8.44 -13.06
N LYS A 44 3.53 -8.36 -12.90
CA LYS A 44 4.46 -9.35 -13.42
C LYS A 44 4.39 -10.70 -12.68
N GLN A 45 3.80 -10.72 -11.48
CA GLN A 45 3.69 -11.93 -10.67
C GLN A 45 2.45 -12.78 -10.99
N CYS A 46 1.31 -12.13 -11.28
CA CYS A 46 0.05 -12.85 -11.46
C CYS A 46 -0.77 -12.44 -12.70
N GLY A 47 -0.30 -11.46 -13.48
CA GLY A 47 -0.95 -11.01 -14.72
C GLY A 47 -2.20 -10.13 -14.56
N GLY A 48 -2.70 -9.92 -13.34
CA GLY A 48 -3.82 -9.01 -13.05
C GLY A 48 -3.39 -7.53 -13.05
N VAL A 49 -4.32 -6.57 -13.01
CA VAL A 49 -3.96 -5.14 -12.94
C VAL A 49 -3.28 -4.80 -11.60
N GLU A 50 -2.07 -4.25 -11.66
CA GLU A 50 -1.28 -3.92 -10.47
C GLU A 50 -1.65 -2.53 -9.93
N SER A 51 -2.76 -2.44 -9.19
CA SER A 51 -3.08 -1.27 -8.37
C SER A 51 -2.31 -1.25 -7.05
N THR A 52 -2.40 -0.16 -6.27
CA THR A 52 -1.80 -0.11 -4.92
C THR A 52 -2.31 -1.21 -3.99
N LEU A 53 -3.63 -1.45 -3.96
CA LEU A 53 -4.21 -2.57 -3.18
C LEU A 53 -3.74 -3.94 -3.70
N HIS A 54 -3.60 -4.06 -5.02
CA HIS A 54 -3.07 -5.28 -5.61
C HIS A 54 -1.65 -5.54 -5.15
N ALA A 55 -0.77 -4.57 -5.33
CA ALA A 55 0.63 -4.67 -4.94
C ALA A 55 0.76 -5.01 -3.45
N LEU A 56 0.03 -4.31 -2.56
CA LEU A 56 0.21 -4.47 -1.12
C LEU A 56 -0.50 -5.68 -0.51
N PHE A 57 -1.59 -6.16 -1.12
CA PHE A 57 -2.44 -7.17 -0.48
C PHE A 57 -2.93 -8.30 -1.42
N TRP A 58 -3.45 -7.95 -2.60
CA TRP A 58 -4.19 -8.92 -3.44
C TRP A 58 -3.34 -9.69 -4.44
N CYS A 59 -2.08 -9.31 -4.64
CA CYS A 59 -1.17 -10.08 -5.46
C CYS A 59 -0.93 -11.45 -4.81
N ILE A 60 -0.82 -12.51 -5.62
CA ILE A 60 -0.54 -13.86 -5.12
C ILE A 60 0.71 -13.91 -4.25
N ALA A 61 1.75 -13.14 -4.62
CA ALA A 61 3.00 -13.04 -3.87
C ALA A 61 2.79 -12.37 -2.50
N THR A 62 2.03 -11.28 -2.44
CA THR A 62 1.88 -10.50 -1.20
C THR A 62 0.83 -11.08 -0.28
N THR A 63 -0.24 -11.67 -0.83
CA THR A 63 -1.17 -12.52 -0.10
C THR A 63 -0.44 -13.68 0.60
N ALA A 64 0.59 -14.27 -0.01
CA ALA A 64 1.38 -15.32 0.63
C ALA A 64 2.12 -14.80 1.87
N VAL A 65 2.71 -13.60 1.80
CA VAL A 65 3.35 -12.94 2.96
C VAL A 65 2.35 -12.71 4.09
N TRP A 66 1.16 -12.17 3.78
CA TRP A 66 0.11 -11.95 4.79
C TRP A 66 -0.36 -13.24 5.47
N LYS A 67 -0.40 -14.35 4.72
CA LYS A 67 -0.71 -15.68 5.25
C LYS A 67 0.41 -16.20 6.14
N GLN A 68 1.68 -16.03 5.75
CA GLN A 68 2.85 -16.44 6.54
C GLN A 68 2.94 -15.70 7.87
N VAL A 69 2.65 -14.41 7.89
CA VAL A 69 2.59 -13.61 9.13
C VAL A 69 1.37 -13.97 9.99
N GLY A 70 0.39 -14.71 9.43
CA GLY A 70 -0.82 -15.17 10.13
C GLY A 70 -1.94 -14.13 10.24
N TRP A 71 -1.84 -13.01 9.51
CA TRP A 71 -2.73 -11.86 9.64
C TRP A 71 -3.70 -11.70 8.47
N TRP A 72 -3.65 -12.59 7.48
CA TRP A 72 -4.54 -12.53 6.33
C TRP A 72 -6.02 -12.59 6.70
N SER A 73 -6.39 -13.41 7.69
CA SER A 73 -7.78 -13.51 8.19
C SER A 73 -8.25 -12.21 8.84
N LEU A 74 -7.33 -11.43 9.41
CA LEU A 74 -7.61 -10.12 10.00
C LEU A 74 -7.82 -9.07 8.91
N VAL A 75 -6.95 -9.03 7.90
CA VAL A 75 -6.92 -7.94 6.91
C VAL A 75 -7.92 -8.14 5.78
N LYS A 76 -8.13 -9.39 5.33
CA LYS A 76 -9.01 -9.72 4.19
C LYS A 76 -10.44 -9.18 4.30
N PRO A 77 -11.15 -9.31 5.44
CA PRO A 77 -12.53 -8.79 5.55
C PRO A 77 -12.62 -7.29 5.29
N PHE A 78 -11.62 -6.52 5.71
CA PHE A 78 -11.58 -5.07 5.47
C PHE A 78 -11.33 -4.78 4.00
N LEU A 79 -10.35 -5.42 3.37
CA LEU A 79 -10.07 -5.20 1.95
C LEU A 79 -11.26 -5.49 1.02
N LEU A 80 -12.21 -6.32 1.46
CA LEU A 80 -13.45 -6.61 0.72
C LEU A 80 -14.55 -5.55 0.93
N GLN A 81 -14.46 -4.75 1.99
CA GLN A 81 -15.50 -3.80 2.40
C GLN A 81 -15.13 -2.34 2.13
N VAL A 82 -13.86 -2.02 1.84
CA VAL A 82 -13.39 -0.63 1.73
C VAL A 82 -12.51 -0.37 0.50
N ASP A 83 -12.64 0.85 -0.03
CA ASP A 83 -11.66 1.45 -0.94
C ASP A 83 -10.36 1.85 -0.17
N MET A 84 -9.35 2.35 -0.87
CA MET A 84 -8.10 2.81 -0.24
C MET A 84 -8.32 3.76 0.94
N LYS A 85 -9.33 4.63 0.86
CA LYS A 85 -9.66 5.59 1.91
C LYS A 85 -10.24 4.90 3.14
N GLY A 86 -11.08 3.89 2.96
CA GLY A 86 -11.59 3.10 4.07
C GLY A 86 -10.53 2.21 4.73
N VAL A 87 -9.52 1.74 4.00
CA VAL A 87 -8.33 1.07 4.59
C VAL A 87 -7.57 2.04 5.50
N LEU A 88 -7.38 3.28 5.07
CA LEU A 88 -6.71 4.31 5.88
C LEU A 88 -7.53 4.70 7.13
N ILE A 89 -8.84 4.87 6.99
CA ILE A 89 -9.71 5.17 8.13
C ILE A 89 -9.70 4.03 9.14
N TRP A 90 -9.69 2.78 8.67
CA TRP A 90 -9.56 1.60 9.53
C TRP A 90 -8.21 1.59 10.26
N LEU A 91 -7.11 1.88 9.55
CA LEU A 91 -5.79 2.03 10.16
C LEU A 91 -5.76 3.16 11.19
N VAL A 92 -6.49 4.25 11.01
CA VAL A 92 -6.45 5.37 11.97
C VAL A 92 -7.38 5.14 13.16
N LYS A 93 -8.53 4.47 12.97
CA LYS A 93 -9.60 4.40 13.99
C LYS A 93 -9.66 3.09 14.78
N GLY A 94 -9.04 2.01 14.31
CA GLY A 94 -9.57 0.68 14.59
C GLY A 94 -8.96 -0.16 15.73
N ARG A 95 -7.74 0.08 16.20
CA ARG A 95 -7.03 -0.90 17.05
C ARG A 95 -5.98 -0.27 17.98
N SER A 96 -5.46 -1.09 18.90
CA SER A 96 -4.25 -0.77 19.66
C SER A 96 -3.12 -0.36 18.71
N HIS A 97 -2.32 0.63 19.11
CA HIS A 97 -1.16 1.11 18.37
C HIS A 97 -0.31 -0.04 17.80
N LEU A 98 -0.15 -1.12 18.56
CA LEU A 98 0.59 -2.31 18.16
C LEU A 98 0.07 -2.96 16.86
N ALA A 99 -1.24 -3.07 16.66
CA ALA A 99 -1.77 -3.69 15.44
C ALA A 99 -1.55 -2.81 14.21
N LEU A 100 -1.62 -1.49 14.39
CA LEU A 100 -1.36 -0.51 13.35
C LEU A 100 0.11 -0.50 12.96
N ASP A 101 0.99 -0.53 13.96
CA ASP A 101 2.42 -0.62 13.74
C ASP A 101 2.75 -1.90 12.97
N MET A 102 2.20 -3.05 13.36
CA MET A 102 2.43 -4.32 12.68
C MET A 102 1.93 -4.32 11.24
N VAL A 103 0.70 -3.84 10.97
CA VAL A 103 0.20 -3.73 9.59
C VAL A 103 1.07 -2.76 8.78
N GLY A 104 1.43 -1.62 9.35
CA GLY A 104 2.34 -0.67 8.73
C GLY A 104 3.70 -1.28 8.39
N TRP A 105 4.28 -2.05 9.30
CA TRP A 105 5.54 -2.77 9.08
C TRP A 105 5.43 -3.81 7.98
N VAL A 106 4.38 -4.63 7.96
CA VAL A 106 4.20 -5.64 6.90
C VAL A 106 3.98 -4.97 5.55
N VAL A 107 3.15 -3.93 5.47
CA VAL A 107 2.91 -3.17 4.24
C VAL A 107 4.20 -2.50 3.73
N TRP A 108 5.02 -1.96 4.64
CA TRP A 108 6.34 -1.41 4.31
C TRP A 108 7.31 -2.48 3.80
N VAL A 109 7.38 -3.63 4.47
CA VAL A 109 8.26 -4.75 4.09
C VAL A 109 7.84 -5.36 2.76
N VAL A 110 6.53 -5.49 2.51
CA VAL A 110 5.99 -5.97 1.23
C VAL A 110 6.39 -5.06 0.06
N TRP A 111 6.53 -3.76 0.32
CA TRP A 111 6.87 -2.78 -0.70
C TRP A 111 8.38 -2.60 -0.94
N ARG A 112 9.21 -2.97 0.04
CA ARG A 112 10.67 -2.86 -0.01
C ARG A 112 11.32 -3.95 -0.86
#